data_AF-A0A915UFL6-F1
#
_entry.id   AF-A0A915UFL6-F1
#
_cell.length_a   1.000
_cell.length_b   1.000
_cell.length_c   1.000
_cell.angle_alpha   90.00
_cell.angle_beta   90.00
_cell.angle_gamma   90.00
#
_symmetry.space_group_name_H-M   'P 1'
#
loop_
_entity.id
_entity.type
_entity.pdbx_description
1 polymer ?
#
loop_
_entity_poly.entity_id
_entity_poly.type
_entity_poly.pdbx_seq_one_letter_code
_entity_poly.pdbx_strand_id
1 'polypeptide(L)'
;MSDAQVEHLLERIEKGADRFRSSLDKALDKSRVDDSKLEDQLNDYIERFEDATDRLEKRFDDDKAVSSDVEEVLTRAAEINGLMTRFEFTERAQGDWRLLRNDLDELARAYGVAWEWRVAVRR
;
A
#
# COMPACT_ATOMS: atom_id res chain seq x y z
N MET A 1 20.58 4.24 0.71
CA MET A 1 19.85 5.46 1.15
C MET A 1 20.34 5.81 2.54
N SER A 2 20.31 7.08 2.93
CA SER A 2 20.51 7.50 4.33
C SER A 2 19.18 7.43 5.10
N ASP A 3 19.25 7.48 6.43
CA ASP A 3 18.05 7.43 7.28
C ASP A 3 17.07 8.57 6.95
N ALA A 4 17.56 9.81 6.80
CA ALA A 4 16.73 10.93 6.36
C ALA A 4 16.05 10.73 4.99
N GLN A 5 16.65 9.95 4.08
CA GLN A 5 16.02 9.61 2.80
C GLN A 5 14.94 8.54 2.96
N VAL A 6 15.12 7.62 3.90
CA VAL A 6 14.13 6.59 4.25
C VAL A 6 12.96 7.23 4.99
N GLU A 7 13.21 8.13 5.94
CA GLU A 7 12.19 8.92 6.64
C GLU A 7 11.30 9.67 5.64
N HIS A 8 11.89 10.44 4.73
CA HIS A 8 11.13 11.11 3.67
C HIS A 8 10.38 10.16 2.74
N LEU A 9 10.88 8.94 2.53
CA LEU A 9 10.17 7.94 1.75
C LEU A 9 8.96 7.38 2.52
N LEU A 10 9.08 7.13 3.82
CA LEU A 10 7.97 6.69 4.67
C LEU A 10 6.88 7.77 4.73
N GLU A 11 7.24 9.05 4.91
CA GLU A 11 6.30 10.17 4.84
C GLU A 11 5.57 10.26 3.48
N ARG A 12 6.27 9.94 2.38
CA ARG A 12 5.66 9.91 1.04
C ARG A 12 4.66 8.76 0.91
N ILE A 13 4.99 7.59 1.46
CA ILE A 13 4.14 6.39 1.47
C ILE A 13 2.87 6.66 2.28
N GLU A 14 2.99 7.21 3.49
CA GLU A 14 1.83 7.58 4.34
C GLU A 14 0.90 8.55 3.60
N LYS A 15 1.44 9.68 3.12
CA LYS A 15 0.66 10.66 2.34
C LYS A 15 0.10 10.07 1.04
N GLY A 16 0.79 9.08 0.47
CA GLY A 16 0.37 8.34 -0.72
C GLY A 16 -0.82 7.42 -0.43
N ALA A 17 -0.76 6.71 0.70
CA ALA A 17 -1.82 5.85 1.22
C ALA A 17 -3.10 6.66 1.47
N ASP A 18 -3.00 7.80 2.17
CA ASP A 18 -4.13 8.69 2.43
C ASP A 18 -4.81 9.19 1.15
N ARG A 19 -3.99 9.63 0.17
CA ARG A 19 -4.51 10.09 -1.12
C ARG A 19 -5.21 8.99 -1.88
N PHE A 20 -4.60 7.80 -1.91
CA PHE A 20 -5.16 6.63 -2.55
C PHE A 20 -6.47 6.20 -1.90
N ARG A 21 -6.53 6.11 -0.56
CA ARG A 21 -7.74 5.81 0.20
C ARG A 21 -8.85 6.79 -0.16
N SER A 22 -8.58 8.09 -0.06
CA SER A 22 -9.58 9.12 -0.37
C SER A 22 -10.10 9.05 -1.81
N SER A 23 -9.25 8.72 -2.79
CA SER A 23 -9.71 8.61 -4.19
C SER A 23 -10.42 7.30 -4.48
N LEU A 24 -10.09 6.24 -3.75
CA LEU A 24 -10.74 4.94 -3.84
C LEU A 24 -12.12 4.95 -3.19
N ASP A 25 -12.27 5.54 -1.99
CA ASP A 25 -13.57 5.72 -1.33
C ASP A 25 -14.54 6.46 -2.27
N LYS A 26 -14.07 7.54 -2.90
CA LYS A 26 -14.86 8.28 -3.90
C LYS A 26 -15.17 7.47 -5.17
N ALA A 27 -14.33 6.50 -5.51
CA ALA A 27 -14.57 5.61 -6.64
C ALA A 27 -15.64 4.56 -6.32
N LEU A 28 -15.65 4.07 -5.07
CA LEU A 28 -16.64 3.14 -4.54
C LEU A 28 -18.00 3.82 -4.38
N ASP A 29 -18.07 5.01 -3.78
CA ASP A 29 -19.30 5.81 -3.62
C ASP A 29 -20.01 6.10 -4.96
N LYS A 30 -19.25 6.19 -6.06
CA LYS A 30 -19.79 6.45 -7.41
C LYS A 30 -20.20 5.19 -8.14
N SER A 31 -19.73 4.03 -7.69
CA SER A 31 -20.18 2.75 -8.21
C SER A 31 -21.62 2.56 -7.76
N ARG A 32 -22.55 2.24 -8.66
CA ARG A 32 -23.97 1.96 -8.33
C ARG A 32 -24.15 0.66 -7.51
N VAL A 33 -23.08 0.19 -6.91
CA VAL A 33 -22.96 -1.05 -6.16
C VAL A 33 -22.92 -0.64 -4.69
N ASP A 34 -24.02 -0.06 -4.20
CA ASP A 34 -24.27 0.08 -2.76
C ASP A 34 -24.10 -1.30 -2.11
N ASP A 35 -23.26 -1.39 -1.07
CA ASP A 35 -23.08 -2.55 -0.19
C ASP A 35 -22.56 -3.84 -0.88
N SER A 36 -21.38 -3.79 -1.50
CA SER A 36 -20.71 -5.03 -1.94
C SER A 36 -19.62 -5.47 -0.98
N LYS A 37 -19.53 -6.79 -0.80
CA LYS A 37 -18.38 -7.51 -0.19
C LYS A 37 -17.00 -7.06 -0.70
N LEU A 38 -16.94 -6.39 -1.85
CA LEU A 38 -15.72 -5.81 -2.40
C LEU A 38 -15.25 -4.60 -1.58
N GLU A 39 -16.16 -3.71 -1.20
CA GLU A 39 -15.84 -2.53 -0.38
C GLU A 39 -15.35 -2.98 1.00
N ASP A 40 -16.06 -3.90 1.66
CA ASP A 40 -15.61 -4.50 2.93
C ASP A 40 -14.21 -5.12 2.81
N GLN A 41 -13.98 -5.91 1.76
CA GLN A 41 -12.68 -6.56 1.52
C GLN A 41 -11.57 -5.53 1.27
N LEU A 42 -11.87 -4.46 0.56
CA LEU A 42 -10.90 -3.42 0.23
C LEU A 42 -10.56 -2.57 1.45
N ASN A 43 -11.55 -2.23 2.27
CA ASN A 43 -11.37 -1.55 3.55
C ASN A 43 -10.49 -2.38 4.49
N ASP A 44 -10.76 -3.69 4.61
CA ASP A 44 -9.94 -4.61 5.42
C ASP A 44 -8.49 -4.70 4.90
N TYR A 45 -8.27 -4.68 3.59
CA TYR A 45 -6.91 -4.68 3.02
C TYR A 45 -6.18 -3.36 3.23
N ILE A 46 -6.87 -2.22 3.14
CA ILE A 46 -6.30 -0.90 3.40
C ILE A 46 -5.93 -0.75 4.87
N GLU A 47 -6.83 -1.12 5.79
CA GLU A 47 -6.56 -1.05 7.23
C GLU A 47 -5.32 -1.86 7.60
N ARG A 48 -5.20 -3.10 7.09
CA ARG A 48 -4.00 -3.92 7.34
C ARG A 48 -2.72 -3.36 6.72
N PHE A 49 -2.83 -2.64 5.61
CA PHE A 49 -1.70 -1.99 4.95
C PHE A 49 -1.24 -0.76 5.72
N GLU A 50 -2.17 0.08 6.18
CA GLU A 50 -1.89 1.22 7.06
C GLU A 50 -1.25 0.73 8.36
N ASP A 51 -1.86 -0.25 9.03
CA ASP A 51 -1.33 -0.90 10.22
C ASP A 51 0.12 -1.39 10.06
N ALA A 52 0.46 -1.97 8.90
CA ALA A 52 1.80 -2.44 8.60
C ALA A 52 2.78 -1.28 8.37
N THR A 53 2.32 -0.21 7.73
CA THR A 53 3.11 1.00 7.47
C THR A 53 3.41 1.74 8.77
N ASP A 54 2.42 1.91 9.65
CA ASP A 54 2.57 2.52 10.97
C ASP A 54 3.55 1.71 11.85
N ARG A 55 3.48 0.37 11.78
CA ARG A 55 4.44 -0.49 12.47
C ARG A 55 5.85 -0.31 11.92
N LEU A 56 6.02 -0.21 10.60
CA LEU A 56 7.32 0.01 9.97
C LEU A 56 7.89 1.36 10.38
N GLU A 57 7.11 2.44 10.31
CA GLU A 57 7.51 3.78 10.71
C GLU A 57 7.94 3.82 12.17
N LYS A 58 7.09 3.30 13.07
CA LYS A 58 7.44 3.23 14.50
C LYS A 58 8.72 2.43 14.75
N ARG A 59 8.95 1.35 14.02
CA ARG A 59 10.19 0.56 14.15
C ARG A 59 11.38 1.27 13.56
N PHE A 60 11.20 2.06 12.51
CA PHE A 60 12.24 2.87 11.91
C PHE A 60 12.69 3.97 12.88
N ASP A 61 11.76 4.69 13.50
CA ASP A 61 12.05 5.71 14.53
C ASP A 61 12.79 5.15 15.75
N ASP A 62 12.57 3.86 16.03
CA ASP A 62 13.20 3.11 17.11
C ASP A 62 14.58 2.51 16.72
N ASP A 63 15.09 2.77 15.51
CA ASP A 63 16.28 2.15 14.91
C ASP A 63 16.19 0.59 14.81
N LYS A 64 14.97 0.07 14.69
CA LYS A 64 14.64 -1.38 14.71
C LYS A 64 14.01 -1.90 13.42
N ALA A 65 13.77 -1.06 12.43
CA ALA A 65 13.19 -1.48 11.16
C ALA A 65 14.12 -2.50 10.47
N VAL A 66 13.53 -3.61 10.05
CA VAL A 66 14.23 -4.69 9.36
C VAL A 66 13.50 -5.08 8.08
N SER A 67 14.16 -5.81 7.20
CA SER A 67 13.59 -6.24 5.91
C SER A 67 12.26 -6.98 6.06
N SER A 68 12.02 -7.70 7.17
CA SER A 68 10.72 -8.38 7.41
C SER A 68 9.55 -7.41 7.64
N ASP A 69 9.80 -6.21 8.17
CA ASP A 69 8.77 -5.18 8.33
C ASP A 69 8.34 -4.65 6.95
N VAL A 70 9.31 -4.45 6.05
CA VAL A 70 9.07 -4.06 4.65
C VAL A 70 8.37 -5.17 3.87
N GLU A 71 8.76 -6.44 4.05
CA GLU A 71 8.07 -7.58 3.44
C GLU A 71 6.60 -7.65 3.87
N GLU A 72 6.27 -7.33 5.12
CA GLU A 72 4.89 -7.26 5.58
C GLU A 72 4.11 -6.16 4.84
N VAL A 73 4.63 -4.93 4.79
CA VAL A 73 4.01 -3.81 4.07
C VAL A 73 3.74 -4.18 2.61
N LEU A 74 4.74 -4.72 1.92
CA LEU A 74 4.63 -5.12 0.52
C LEU A 74 3.61 -6.26 0.31
N THR A 75 3.54 -7.20 1.26
CA THR A 75 2.54 -8.28 1.22
C THR A 75 1.11 -7.73 1.27
N ARG A 76 0.83 -6.78 2.18
CA ARG A 76 -0.49 -6.13 2.25
C ARG A 76 -0.79 -5.32 0.99
N ALA A 77 0.21 -4.60 0.49
CA ALA A 77 0.09 -3.83 -0.74
C ALA A 77 -0.22 -4.72 -1.98
N ALA A 78 0.29 -5.95 -2.03
CA ALA A 78 -0.01 -6.87 -3.12
C ALA A 78 -1.46 -7.39 -3.10
N GLU A 79 -2.10 -7.48 -1.93
CA GLU A 79 -3.52 -7.81 -1.81
C GLU A 79 -4.38 -6.70 -2.46
N ILE A 80 -4.05 -5.43 -2.19
CA ILE A 80 -4.64 -4.25 -2.84
C ILE A 80 -4.37 -4.26 -4.35
N ASN A 81 -3.12 -4.51 -4.77
CA ASN A 81 -2.75 -4.56 -6.19
C ASN A 81 -3.60 -5.57 -6.98
N GLY A 82 -3.90 -6.72 -6.38
CA GLY A 82 -4.76 -7.75 -6.99
C GLY A 82 -6.16 -7.22 -7.32
N LEU A 83 -6.73 -6.38 -6.47
CA LEU A 83 -8.03 -5.76 -6.72
C LEU A 83 -7.93 -4.62 -7.74
N MET A 84 -6.92 -3.75 -7.60
CA MET A 84 -6.68 -2.63 -8.52
C MET A 84 -6.42 -3.06 -9.96
N THR A 85 -5.81 -4.23 -10.15
CA THR A 85 -5.57 -4.82 -11.48
C THR A 85 -6.78 -5.57 -12.03
N ARG A 86 -7.64 -6.09 -11.16
CA ARG A 86 -8.83 -6.87 -11.54
C ARG A 86 -10.02 -5.98 -11.89
N PHE A 87 -10.18 -4.85 -11.20
CA PHE A 87 -11.34 -3.97 -11.35
C PHE A 87 -10.93 -2.60 -11.91
N GLU A 88 -11.76 -2.08 -12.82
CA GLU A 88 -11.58 -0.75 -13.38
C GLU A 88 -12.17 0.32 -12.45
N PHE A 89 -11.41 0.68 -11.42
CA PHE A 89 -11.69 1.88 -10.62
C PHE A 89 -11.47 3.16 -11.42
N THR A 90 -11.87 4.30 -10.86
CA THR A 90 -11.66 5.61 -11.50
C THR A 90 -10.19 5.88 -11.82
N GLU A 91 -9.94 6.67 -12.87
CA GLU A 91 -8.58 7.05 -13.28
C GLU A 91 -7.76 7.68 -12.13
N ARG A 92 -8.43 8.40 -11.22
CA ARG A 92 -7.78 9.01 -10.06
C ARG A 92 -7.30 7.95 -9.08
N ALA A 93 -8.16 7.01 -8.67
CA ALA A 93 -7.78 5.92 -7.77
C ALA A 93 -6.65 5.06 -8.36
N GLN A 94 -6.73 4.76 -9.67
CA GLN A 94 -5.69 4.04 -10.39
C GLN A 94 -4.37 4.83 -10.45
N GLY A 95 -4.45 6.15 -10.65
CA GLY A 95 -3.28 7.04 -10.66
C GLY A 95 -2.59 7.11 -9.30
N ASP A 96 -3.35 7.34 -8.24
CA ASP A 96 -2.85 7.43 -6.87
C ASP A 96 -2.22 6.10 -6.42
N TRP A 97 -2.84 4.96 -6.76
CA TRP A 97 -2.26 3.63 -6.51
C TRP A 97 -0.91 3.43 -7.22
N ARG A 98 -0.78 3.83 -8.48
CA ARG A 98 0.49 3.70 -9.21
C ARG A 98 1.61 4.52 -8.58
N LEU A 99 1.29 5.72 -8.07
CA LEU A 99 2.28 6.55 -7.38
C LEU A 99 2.73 5.89 -6.07
N LEU A 100 1.78 5.44 -5.25
CA LEU A 100 2.08 4.72 -4.01
C LEU A 100 2.91 3.46 -4.27
N ARG A 101 2.55 2.68 -5.31
CA ARG A 101 3.29 1.48 -5.70
C ARG A 101 4.74 1.76 -6.08
N ASN A 102 5.02 2.89 -6.74
CA ASN A 102 6.40 3.27 -7.07
C ASN A 102 7.21 3.60 -5.81
N ASP A 103 6.59 4.25 -4.82
CA ASP A 103 7.24 4.54 -3.53
C ASP A 103 7.53 3.24 -2.77
N LEU A 104 6.62 2.26 -2.83
CA LEU A 104 6.82 0.91 -2.26
C LEU A 104 7.93 0.12 -2.99
N ASP A 105 8.06 0.28 -4.31
CA ASP A 105 9.18 -0.28 -5.08
C ASP A 105 10.53 0.38 -4.70
N GLU A 106 10.52 1.65 -4.32
CA GLU A 106 11.69 2.36 -3.78
C GLU A 106 12.06 1.82 -2.39
N LEU A 107 11.06 1.59 -1.53
CA LEU A 107 11.23 1.04 -0.18
C LEU A 107 11.83 -0.37 -0.21
N ALA A 108 11.34 -1.23 -1.11
CA ALA A 108 11.87 -2.57 -1.30
C ALA A 108 13.38 -2.54 -1.63
N ARG A 109 13.79 -1.63 -2.53
CA ARG A 109 15.20 -1.46 -2.90
C ARG A 109 16.04 -0.90 -1.75
N ALA A 110 15.49 0.01 -0.96
CA ALA A 110 16.16 0.60 0.19
C ALA A 110 16.56 -0.46 1.24
N TYR A 111 15.69 -1.46 1.45
CA TYR A 111 15.88 -2.54 2.41
C TYR A 111 16.40 -3.86 1.81
N GLY A 112 16.73 -3.88 0.51
CA GLY A 112 17.23 -5.06 -0.19
C GLY A 112 16.21 -6.21 -0.30
N VAL A 113 14.92 -5.91 -0.22
CA VAL A 113 13.83 -6.88 -0.35
C VAL A 113 13.58 -7.15 -1.83
N ALA A 114 13.78 -8.40 -2.25
CA ALA A 114 13.42 -8.82 -3.60
C ALA A 114 11.90 -9.02 -3.69
N TRP A 115 11.21 -8.09 -4.34
CA TRP A 115 9.74 -8.10 -4.44
C TRP A 115 9.26 -8.22 -5.88
N GLU A 116 8.18 -9.00 -6.06
CA GLU A 116 7.40 -9.02 -7.29
C GLU A 116 5.92 -8.85 -6.95
N TRP A 117 5.26 -7.96 -7.67
CA TRP A 117 3.82 -7.69 -7.55
C TRP A 117 2.96 -8.82 -8.16
N ARG A 118 3.22 -10.06 -7.75
CA ARG A 118 2.34 -11.18 -8.01
C ARG A 118 1.52 -11.37 -6.76
N VAL A 119 0.20 -11.53 -6.91
CA VAL A 119 -0.60 -12.07 -5.82
C VAL A 119 0.03 -13.42 -5.49
N ALA A 120 0.57 -13.59 -4.28
CA ALA A 120 1.02 -14.89 -3.83
C ALA A 120 -0.19 -15.81 -3.91
N VAL A 121 -0.23 -16.65 -4.95
CA VAL A 121 -1.21 -17.72 -5.03
C VAL A 121 -0.89 -18.61 -3.85
N ARG A 122 -1.63 -18.46 -2.76
CA ARG A 122 -1.60 -19.45 -1.67
C ARG A 122 -2.03 -20.76 -2.32
N ARG A 123 -1.07 -21.67 -2.48
CA ARG A 123 -1.32 -23.08 -2.81
C ARG A 123 -1.84 -23.80 -1.58
#